data_AF-A0A8X7X9D9-F1
#
_entry.id   AF-A0A8X7X9D9-F1
#
_cell.length_a   1.000
_cell.length_b   1.000
_cell.length_c   1.000
_cell.angle_alpha   90.00
_cell.angle_beta   90.00
_cell.angle_gamma   90.00
#
_symmetry.space_group_name_H-M   'P 1'
#
loop_
_entity.id
_entity.type
_entity.pdbx_description
1 polymer ?
#
loop_
_entity_poly.entity_id
_entity_poly.type
_entity_poly.pdbx_seq_one_letter_code
_entity_poly.pdbx_strand_id
1 'polypeptide(L)'
;MWYEILPGLAVMTVCLTIPGLSTMFIHKLTNGWKEKRVAQIPYQWYMMERDKRVSGENKYYKSKVTFKCIVKCNAMHIIHIQIIYIFTFFIVLQFFCKKEDFWNTQNCFFFILVILNLSFKIVY
;
A
#
# COMPACT_ATOMS: atom_id res chain seq x y z
N MET A 1 -10.44 34.61 0.38
CA MET A 1 -11.46 34.07 1.32
C MET A 1 -10.90 32.82 2.00
N TRP A 2 -11.31 32.49 3.22
CA TRP A 2 -10.79 31.33 3.98
C TRP A 2 -10.81 29.96 3.25
N TYR A 3 -11.58 29.83 2.16
CA TYR A 3 -11.66 28.62 1.34
C TYR A 3 -10.44 28.34 0.45
N GLU A 4 -9.53 29.29 0.27
CA GLU A 4 -8.32 29.10 -0.57
C GLU A 4 -7.35 28.04 -0.04
N ILE A 5 -7.45 27.65 1.25
CA ILE A 5 -6.64 26.56 1.83
C ILE A 5 -7.19 25.14 1.57
N LEU A 6 -8.48 25.03 1.27
CA LEU A 6 -9.15 23.75 1.03
C LEU A 6 -8.54 22.93 -0.11
N PRO A 7 -8.16 23.49 -1.28
CA PRO A 7 -7.53 22.70 -2.34
C PRO A 7 -6.17 22.12 -1.90
N GLY A 8 -5.37 22.86 -1.14
CA GLY A 8 -4.11 22.34 -0.60
C GLY A 8 -4.33 21.16 0.37
N LEU A 9 -5.32 21.27 1.25
CA LEU A 9 -5.67 20.20 2.19
C LEU A 9 -6.26 18.96 1.48
N ALA A 10 -7.08 19.16 0.45
CA ALA A 10 -7.63 18.07 -0.36
C ALA A 10 -6.51 17.27 -1.06
N VAL A 11 -5.51 17.94 -1.63
CA VAL A 11 -4.38 17.25 -2.28
C VAL A 11 -3.52 16.49 -1.28
N MET A 12 -3.21 17.08 -0.11
CA MET A 12 -2.44 16.41 0.94
C MET A 12 -3.15 15.14 1.45
N THR A 13 -4.45 15.22 1.71
CA THR A 13 -5.23 14.07 2.19
C THR A 13 -5.28 12.94 1.16
N VAL A 14 -5.46 13.25 -0.13
CA VAL A 14 -5.40 12.24 -1.20
C VAL A 14 -4.01 11.60 -1.27
N CYS A 15 -2.94 12.39 -1.20
CA CYS A 15 -1.57 11.88 -1.22
C CYS A 15 -1.27 10.92 -0.07
N LEU A 16 -1.79 11.17 1.13
CA LEU A 16 -1.55 10.34 2.31
C LEU A 16 -2.45 9.09 2.36
N THR A 17 -3.64 9.14 1.76
CA THR A 17 -4.57 8.00 1.75
C THR A 17 -4.17 6.92 0.74
N ILE A 18 -3.61 7.30 -0.41
CA ILE A 18 -3.16 6.37 -1.47
C ILE A 18 -2.21 5.28 -0.96
N PRO A 19 -1.09 5.59 -0.26
CA PRO A 19 -0.17 4.56 0.22
C PRO A 19 -0.79 3.65 1.29
N GLY A 20 -1.71 4.16 2.10
CA GLY A 20 -2.43 3.35 3.09
C GLY A 20 -3.35 2.32 2.43
N LEU A 21 -4.10 2.75 1.40
CA LEU A 21 -4.96 1.85 0.65
C LEU A 21 -4.15 0.82 -0.14
N SER A 22 -3.06 1.24 -0.80
CA SER A 22 -2.24 0.34 -1.62
C SER A 22 -1.63 -0.79 -0.81
N THR A 23 -1.03 -0.48 0.35
CA THR A 23 -0.42 -1.47 1.24
C THR A 23 -1.45 -2.45 1.80
N MET A 24 -2.66 -1.98 2.14
CA MET A 24 -3.77 -2.86 2.56
C MET A 24 -4.13 -3.89 1.48
N PHE A 25 -4.26 -3.45 0.22
CA PHE A 25 -4.57 -4.36 -0.88
C PHE A 25 -3.43 -5.34 -1.15
N ILE A 26 -2.18 -4.87 -1.15
CA ILE A 26 -1.00 -5.73 -1.34
C ILE A 26 -0.93 -6.81 -0.25
N HIS A 27 -1.11 -6.44 1.02
CA HIS A 27 -1.08 -7.39 2.13
C HIS A 27 -2.20 -8.44 2.06
N LYS A 28 -3.40 -8.07 1.60
CA LYS A 28 -4.47 -9.04 1.37
C LYS A 28 -4.13 -9.97 0.20
N LEU A 29 -3.58 -9.45 -0.89
CA LEU A 29 -3.23 -10.24 -2.06
C LEU A 29 -2.14 -11.28 -1.76
N THR A 30 -1.05 -10.89 -1.08
CA THR A 30 0.06 -11.80 -0.78
C THR A 30 -0.32 -12.89 0.23
N ASN A 31 -1.29 -12.64 1.10
CA ASN A 31 -1.70 -13.55 2.19
C ASN A 31 -3.00 -14.32 1.89
N GLY A 32 -3.37 -14.46 0.62
CA GLY A 32 -4.53 -15.25 0.22
C GLY A 32 -5.86 -14.64 0.65
N TRP A 33 -5.99 -13.32 0.49
CA TRP A 33 -7.15 -12.48 0.87
C TRP A 33 -7.42 -12.40 2.37
N LYS A 34 -6.42 -12.72 3.19
CA LYS A 34 -6.47 -12.56 4.64
C LYS A 34 -5.60 -11.39 5.07
N GLU A 35 -5.84 -10.90 6.27
CA GLU A 35 -4.96 -9.89 6.87
C GLU A 35 -3.56 -10.46 7.13
N LYS A 36 -2.54 -9.62 6.95
CA LYS A 36 -1.15 -9.97 7.26
C LYS A 36 -1.04 -10.22 8.77
N ARG A 37 -0.59 -11.41 9.17
CA ARG A 37 -0.32 -11.69 10.58
C ARG A 37 0.94 -10.96 11.01
N VAL A 38 0.84 -10.16 12.07
CA VAL A 38 1.98 -9.50 12.72
C VAL A 38 2.43 -10.36 13.89
N ALA A 39 3.70 -10.80 13.87
CA ALA A 39 4.29 -11.56 14.97
C ALA A 39 5.18 -10.64 15.80
N GLN A 40 4.61 -10.05 16.85
CA GLN A 40 5.33 -9.20 17.80
C GLN A 40 5.95 -10.03 18.94
N ILE A 41 5.32 -11.17 19.27
CA ILE A 41 5.68 -12.04 20.40
C ILE A 41 6.24 -13.35 19.86
N PRO A 42 7.28 -13.96 20.49
CA PRO A 42 7.87 -15.22 20.02
C PRO A 42 6.86 -16.37 19.89
N TYR A 43 5.85 -16.41 20.77
CA TYR A 43 4.76 -17.38 20.67
C TYR A 43 3.95 -17.24 19.37
N GLN A 44 3.71 -16.01 18.89
CA GLN A 44 3.01 -15.78 17.62
C GLN A 44 3.86 -16.26 16.43
N TRP A 45 5.18 -16.07 16.48
CA TRP A 45 6.10 -16.60 15.47
C TRP A 45 6.10 -18.14 15.46
N TYR A 46 6.19 -18.77 16.63
CA TYR A 46 6.14 -20.22 16.76
C TYR A 46 4.85 -20.81 16.17
N MET A 47 3.70 -20.18 16.41
CA MET A 47 2.43 -20.58 15.82
C MET A 47 2.40 -20.37 14.30
N MET A 48 3.00 -19.30 13.78
CA MET A 48 3.10 -19.04 12.35
C MET A 48 3.95 -20.10 11.63
N GLU A 49 5.08 -20.50 12.22
CA GLU A 49 5.94 -21.55 11.69
C GLU A 49 5.27 -22.93 11.75
N ARG A 50 4.45 -23.17 12.78
CA ARG A 50 3.60 -24.37 12.87
C ARG A 50 2.58 -24.41 11.74
N ASP A 51 1.86 -23.31 11.50
CA ASP A 51 0.86 -23.22 10.42
C ASP A 51 1.54 -23.43 9.05
N LYS A 52 2.74 -22.88 8.85
CA LYS A 52 3.56 -23.08 7.65
C LYS A 52 3.97 -24.54 7.42
N ARG A 53 4.39 -25.25 8.46
CA ARG A 53 4.73 -26.69 8.41
C ARG A 53 3.51 -27.56 8.13
N VAL A 54 2.40 -27.28 8.81
CA VAL A 54 1.16 -28.05 8.64
C VAL A 54 0.55 -27.84 7.25
N SER A 55 0.67 -26.64 6.67
CA SER A 55 0.12 -26.26 5.36
C SER A 55 0.51 -27.21 4.21
N GLY A 56 1.72 -27.77 4.23
CA GLY A 56 2.25 -28.66 3.18
C GLY A 56 2.77 -27.95 1.93
N GLU A 57 2.52 -26.64 1.81
CA GLU A 57 3.02 -25.80 0.70
C GLU A 57 3.99 -24.70 1.17
N ASN A 58 4.55 -24.85 2.37
CA ASN A 58 5.46 -23.89 3.00
C ASN A 58 4.91 -22.44 3.09
N LYS A 59 3.57 -22.30 3.11
CA LYS A 59 2.83 -21.02 3.15
C LYS A 59 1.96 -20.97 4.39
N TYR A 60 2.23 -20.01 5.28
CA TYR A 60 1.52 -19.89 6.57
C TYR A 60 0.05 -19.43 6.44
N TYR A 61 -0.28 -18.64 5.42
CA TYR A 61 -1.62 -18.09 5.24
C TYR A 61 -2.65 -19.11 4.72
N LYS A 62 -2.18 -20.25 4.22
CA LYS A 62 -3.01 -21.34 3.72
C LYS A 62 -3.43 -22.25 4.88
N SER A 63 -4.64 -22.00 5.39
CA SER A 63 -5.25 -22.82 6.45
C SER A 63 -5.77 -24.13 5.87
N LYS A 64 -5.65 -25.24 6.62
CA LYS A 64 -6.19 -26.55 6.22
C LYS A 64 -7.71 -26.61 6.24
N VAL A 65 -8.32 -25.95 7.22
CA VAL A 65 -9.78 -25.78 7.29
C VAL A 65 -10.11 -24.54 6.46
N THR A 66 -10.61 -24.75 5.24
CA THR A 66 -10.97 -23.64 4.34
C THR A 66 -12.45 -23.34 4.40
N PHE A 67 -12.82 -22.18 4.96
CA PHE A 67 -14.03 -21.48 4.51
C PHE A 67 -13.73 -20.88 3.14
N LYS A 68 -14.43 -21.38 2.12
CA LYS A 68 -14.25 -20.98 0.72
C LYS A 68 -15.01 -19.66 0.49
N CYS A 69 -14.47 -18.53 0.92
CA CYS A 69 -15.01 -17.24 0.47
C CYS A 69 -14.52 -17.00 -0.96
N ILE A 70 -15.46 -17.09 -1.91
CA ILE A 70 -15.23 -16.94 -3.35
C ILE A 70 -15.08 -15.44 -3.64
N VAL A 71 -13.84 -14.96 -3.71
CA VAL A 71 -13.50 -13.73 -4.46
C VAL A 71 -12.33 -14.08 -5.36
N LYS A 72 -12.62 -14.86 -6.39
CA LYS A 72 -11.67 -15.25 -7.42
C LYS A 72 -12.02 -14.58 -8.74
N CYS A 73 -12.10 -13.26 -8.69
CA CYS A 73 -11.99 -12.39 -9.86
C CYS A 73 -11.51 -11.03 -9.32
N ASN A 74 -10.66 -10.32 -10.07
CA ASN A 74 -10.22 -8.93 -9.85
C ASN A 74 -8.85 -8.68 -9.19
N ALA A 75 -8.09 -9.70 -8.75
CA ALA A 75 -6.76 -9.45 -8.16
C ALA A 75 -5.77 -8.78 -9.13
N MET A 76 -5.74 -9.23 -10.39
CA MET A 76 -4.79 -8.73 -11.40
C MET A 76 -5.17 -7.35 -11.96
N HIS A 77 -6.47 -7.08 -12.07
CA HIS A 77 -6.98 -5.76 -12.48
C HIS A 77 -6.73 -4.69 -11.42
N ILE A 78 -6.85 -5.03 -10.12
CA ILE A 78 -6.64 -4.08 -9.02
C ILE A 78 -5.18 -3.63 -8.93
N ILE A 79 -4.20 -4.52 -9.17
CA ILE A 79 -2.77 -4.17 -9.14
C ILE A 79 -2.41 -3.24 -10.31
N HIS A 80 -2.89 -3.52 -11.52
CA HIS A 80 -2.67 -2.64 -12.67
C HIS A 80 -3.34 -1.27 -12.48
N ILE A 81 -4.57 -1.24 -11.95
CA ILE A 81 -5.26 0.01 -11.62
C ILE A 81 -4.47 0.81 -10.58
N GLN A 82 -3.98 0.18 -9.51
CA GLN A 82 -3.17 0.83 -8.47
C GLN A 82 -1.85 1.43 -9.01
N ILE A 83 -1.15 0.70 -9.89
CA ILE A 83 0.08 1.18 -10.53
C ILE A 83 -0.21 2.35 -11.46
N ILE A 84 -1.30 2.27 -12.25
CA ILE A 84 -1.74 3.36 -13.13
C ILE A 84 -2.13 4.60 -12.29
N TYR A 85 -2.82 4.45 -11.15
CA TYR A 85 -3.19 5.56 -10.28
C TYR A 85 -1.98 6.23 -9.61
N ILE A 86 -0.96 5.45 -9.22
CA ILE A 86 0.29 6.00 -8.68
C ILE A 86 1.07 6.74 -9.77
N PHE A 87 1.08 6.21 -11.00
CA PHE A 87 1.75 6.81 -12.14
C PHE A 87 1.06 8.10 -12.60
N THR A 88 -0.28 8.13 -12.66
CA THR A 88 -1.04 9.34 -12.98
C THR A 88 -0.93 10.40 -11.88
N PHE A 89 -0.91 10.01 -10.59
CA PHE A 89 -0.65 10.93 -9.47
C PHE A 89 0.73 11.59 -9.58
N PHE A 90 1.76 10.84 -9.97
CA PHE A 90 3.11 11.38 -10.21
C PHE A 90 3.14 12.39 -11.36
N ILE A 91 2.40 12.14 -12.44
CA ILE A 91 2.24 13.05 -13.58
C ILE A 91 1.49 14.33 -13.17
N VAL A 92 0.44 14.21 -12.34
CA VAL A 92 -0.32 15.37 -11.84
C VAL A 92 0.54 16.24 -10.91
N LEU A 93 1.37 15.63 -10.06
CA LEU A 93 2.34 16.35 -9.23
C LEU A 93 3.37 17.11 -10.06
N GLN A 94 3.89 16.51 -11.14
CA GLN A 94 4.78 17.16 -12.09
C GLN A 94 4.11 18.38 -12.77
N PHE A 95 2.80 18.30 -13.04
CA PHE A 95 2.03 19.41 -13.63
C PHE A 95 1.76 20.55 -12.64
N PHE A 96 1.44 20.24 -11.38
CA PHE A 96 1.22 21.24 -10.32
C PHE A 96 2.51 21.96 -9.91
N CYS A 97 3.65 21.27 -9.89
CA CYS A 97 4.96 21.84 -9.60
C CYS A 97 5.39 22.95 -10.60
N LYS A 98 4.66 23.12 -11.70
CA LYS A 98 4.90 24.14 -12.73
C LYS A 98 3.98 25.36 -12.62
N LYS A 99 2.99 25.36 -11.72
CA LYS A 99 1.93 26.39 -11.66
C LYS A 99 2.00 27.32 -10.44
N GLU A 100 2.68 26.93 -9.36
CA GLU A 100 2.86 27.78 -8.17
C GLU A 100 4.30 27.69 -7.66
N ASP A 101 5.00 28.83 -7.66
CA ASP A 101 6.40 29.01 -7.23
C ASP A 101 6.64 28.81 -5.71
N PHE A 102 5.77 28.06 -5.01
CA PHE A 102 5.75 28.05 -3.54
C PHE A 102 6.43 26.84 -2.88
N TRP A 103 6.83 25.83 -3.65
CA TRP A 103 7.66 24.73 -3.14
C TRP A 103 8.98 24.67 -3.88
N ASN A 104 10.03 25.16 -3.20
CA ASN A 104 11.42 25.05 -3.62
C ASN A 104 11.69 23.61 -4.12
N THR A 105 12.20 23.47 -5.34
CA THR A 105 12.26 22.23 -6.14
C THR A 105 12.97 21.07 -5.41
N GLN A 106 13.80 21.39 -4.41
CA GLN A 106 14.47 20.42 -3.52
C GLN A 106 13.52 19.71 -2.54
N ASN A 107 12.49 20.38 -2.03
CA ASN A 107 11.58 19.79 -1.04
C ASN A 107 10.59 18.80 -1.67
N CYS A 108 10.12 19.07 -2.89
CA CYS A 108 9.30 18.12 -3.66
C CYS A 108 10.05 16.82 -3.96
N PHE A 109 11.33 16.92 -4.33
CA PHE A 109 12.18 15.76 -4.62
C PHE A 109 12.44 14.93 -3.36
N PHE A 110 12.69 15.58 -2.22
CA PHE A 110 12.88 14.91 -0.94
C PHE A 110 11.61 14.19 -0.46
N PHE A 111 10.43 14.82 -0.61
CA PHE A 111 9.15 14.21 -0.25
C PHE A 111 8.82 12.98 -1.11
N ILE A 112 9.11 13.07 -2.41
CA ILE A 112 8.98 11.94 -3.36
C ILE A 112 9.95 10.81 -3.00
N LEU A 113 11.21 11.12 -2.70
CA LEU A 113 12.23 10.13 -2.35
C LEU A 113 11.93 9.44 -1.01
N VAL A 114 11.34 10.16 -0.05
CA VAL A 114 10.86 9.59 1.23
C VAL A 114 9.68 8.67 1.00
N ILE A 115 8.68 9.05 0.19
CA ILE A 115 7.52 8.20 -0.12
C ILE A 115 7.95 6.93 -0.88
N LEU A 116 8.90 7.04 -1.83
CA LEU A 116 9.47 5.90 -2.55
C LEU A 116 10.28 4.98 -1.63
N ASN A 117 11.12 5.52 -0.75
CA ASN A 117 11.88 4.71 0.22
C ASN A 117 10.96 4.05 1.27
N LEU A 118 9.92 4.74 1.74
CA LEU A 118 8.94 4.16 2.67
C LEU A 118 8.16 3.02 2.01
N SER A 119 7.77 3.19 0.75
CA SER A 119 7.07 2.16 -0.03
C SER A 119 7.96 0.93 -0.25
N PHE A 120 9.25 1.11 -0.54
CA PHE A 120 10.19 -0.01 -0.66
C PHE A 120 10.41 -0.72 0.68
N LYS A 121 10.53 -0.01 1.80
CA LYS A 121 10.80 -0.60 3.12
C LYS A 121 9.60 -1.32 3.75
N ILE A 122 8.38 -1.11 3.25
CA ILE A 122 7.17 -1.81 3.68
C ILE A 122 6.96 -3.11 2.88
N VAL A 123 7.52 -3.17 1.66
CA VAL A 123 7.41 -4.33 0.76
C VAL A 123 8.45 -5.42 1.09
N TYR A 124 9.63 -5.05 1.61
CA TYR A 124 10.71 -5.98 1.98
C TYR A 124 10.80 -6.25 3.48
#